data_AF-A0A954M962-F1
#
_entry.id   AF-A0A954M962-F1
#
_cell.length_a   1.000
_cell.length_b   1.000
_cell.length_c   1.000
_cell.angle_alpha   90.00
_cell.angle_beta   90.00
_cell.angle_gamma   90.00
#
_symmetry.space_group_name_H-M   'P 1'
#
loop_
_entity.id
_entity.type
_entity.pdbx_description
1 polymer ?
#
loop_
_entity_poly.entity_id
_entity_poly.type
_entity_poly.pdbx_seq_one_letter_code
_entity_poly.pdbx_strand_id
1 'polypeptide(L)'
;MKQFNDSCEMAANSPSAAEAGHGKPGFQELFRDVMSLAELQVALFARDLVELRRGAVGSLILLTTGVVMAIASLPVLAAGLGLLVSTMLELPIWAGLLITSVVLGVIPAAVIVSVGWRSLFRNLATLDRSAGEMRKNVAWLRRRLGGRSGGR
;
A
#
# COMPACT_ATOMS: atom_id res chain seq x y z
N MET A 1 -49.82 64.49 5.16
CA MET A 1 -48.83 63.40 5.05
C MET A 1 -48.56 63.08 3.57
N LYS A 2 -47.89 64.00 2.90
CA LYS A 2 -47.24 63.82 1.60
C LYS A 2 -46.18 64.91 1.54
N GLN A 3 -44.99 64.51 1.10
CA GLN A 3 -44.06 65.28 0.28
C GLN A 3 -43.89 66.75 0.65
N PHE A 4 -42.69 67.14 1.04
CA PHE A 4 -41.84 67.96 0.19
C PHE A 4 -40.51 68.09 0.97
N ASN A 5 -39.48 67.38 0.53
CA ASN A 5 -38.55 67.88 -0.48
C ASN A 5 -37.39 68.61 0.21
N ASP A 6 -36.23 67.99 0.06
CA ASP A 6 -34.98 68.67 -0.25
C ASP A 6 -34.45 69.70 0.74
N SER A 7 -33.51 69.23 1.55
CA SER A 7 -32.20 69.86 1.73
C SER A 7 -31.30 68.75 2.25
N CYS A 8 -30.84 67.86 1.38
CA CYS A 8 -29.58 68.01 0.67
C CYS A 8 -28.45 68.49 1.57
N GLU A 9 -27.37 67.72 1.44
CA GLU A 9 -25.99 68.16 1.53
C GLU A 9 -25.28 68.07 2.89
N MET A 10 -24.19 67.28 2.82
CA MET A 10 -22.99 67.29 3.67
C MET A 10 -23.13 66.49 4.97
N ALA A 11 -22.51 65.32 5.17
CA ALA A 11 -21.31 64.75 4.59
C ALA A 11 -21.45 63.22 4.61
N ALA A 12 -21.31 62.53 3.47
CA ALA A 12 -20.00 62.14 2.96
C ALA A 12 -19.14 61.43 4.03
N ASN A 13 -19.49 60.17 4.34
CA ASN A 13 -18.45 59.19 4.57
C ASN A 13 -18.63 58.07 3.54
N SER A 14 -17.70 58.06 2.62
CA SER A 14 -17.67 57.33 1.37
C SER A 14 -17.83 55.82 1.55
N PRO A 15 -18.49 55.10 0.62
CA PRO A 15 -18.15 53.70 0.42
C PRO A 15 -16.69 53.65 -0.06
N SER A 16 -15.78 53.25 0.83
CA SER A 16 -14.40 52.93 0.48
C SER A 16 -14.39 51.72 -0.46
N ALA A 17 -14.52 52.01 -1.75
CA ALA A 17 -14.03 51.16 -2.81
C ALA A 17 -12.53 51.47 -2.95
N ALA A 18 -11.68 50.72 -2.25
CA ALA A 18 -10.26 50.59 -2.55
C ALA A 18 -9.64 49.39 -1.82
N GLU A 19 -9.44 48.31 -2.58
CA GLU A 19 -8.34 47.33 -2.48
C GLU A 19 -8.35 46.36 -1.28
N ALA A 20 -8.26 45.03 -1.43
CA ALA A 20 -7.51 44.29 -2.43
C ALA A 20 -8.36 43.24 -3.14
N GLY A 21 -8.20 43.19 -4.45
CA GLY A 21 -8.72 42.12 -5.28
C GLY A 21 -8.35 40.76 -4.71
N HIS A 22 -9.35 39.90 -4.59
CA HIS A 22 -9.18 38.47 -4.37
C HIS A 22 -8.56 37.87 -5.65
N GLY A 23 -7.27 38.19 -5.85
CA GLY A 23 -6.40 37.53 -6.80
C GLY A 23 -6.40 36.06 -6.42
N LYS A 24 -6.92 35.24 -7.34
CA LYS A 24 -6.99 33.77 -7.27
C LYS A 24 -5.87 33.24 -6.38
N PRO A 25 -6.15 32.64 -5.20
CA PRO A 25 -5.10 32.12 -4.33
C PRO A 25 -4.19 31.22 -5.17
N GLY A 26 -2.93 31.62 -5.22
CA GLY A 26 -1.99 31.14 -6.21
C GLY A 26 -1.82 29.64 -6.04
N PHE A 27 -1.89 28.91 -7.15
CA PHE A 27 -1.54 27.49 -7.21
C PHE A 27 -0.18 27.19 -6.55
N GLN A 28 0.71 28.19 -6.43
CA GLN A 28 1.96 28.16 -5.69
C GLN A 28 1.81 28.10 -4.16
N GLU A 29 0.85 28.78 -3.54
CA GLU A 29 0.62 28.68 -2.10
C GLU A 29 0.09 27.29 -1.73
N LEU A 30 -0.84 26.77 -2.52
CA LEU A 30 -1.35 25.40 -2.38
C LEU A 30 -0.25 24.35 -2.60
N PHE A 31 0.65 24.54 -3.57
CA PHE A 31 1.79 23.64 -3.78
C PHE A 31 2.78 23.70 -2.62
N ARG A 32 3.01 24.88 -2.04
CA ARG A 32 3.89 25.05 -0.88
C ARG A 32 3.32 24.37 0.36
N ASP A 33 2.02 24.48 0.58
CA ASP A 33 1.35 23.83 1.72
C ASP A 33 1.32 22.30 1.55
N VAL A 34 1.07 21.80 0.33
CA VAL A 34 1.14 20.36 0.02
C VAL A 34 2.57 19.83 0.15
N MET A 35 3.58 20.60 -0.27
CA MET A 35 4.99 20.20 -0.11
C MET A 35 5.41 20.20 1.36
N SER A 36 4.96 21.18 2.14
CA SER A 36 5.21 21.27 3.59
C SER A 36 4.52 20.12 4.35
N LEU A 37 3.30 19.76 3.98
CA LEU A 37 2.60 18.56 4.47
C LEU A 37 3.33 17.26 4.08
N ALA A 38 3.86 17.18 2.85
CA ALA A 38 4.64 16.03 2.38
C ALA A 38 5.97 15.89 3.13
N GLU A 39 6.68 16.98 3.38
CA GLU A 39 7.91 16.97 4.19
C GLU A 39 7.65 16.49 5.62
N LEU A 40 6.53 16.91 6.20
CA LEU A 40 6.14 16.47 7.54
C LEU A 40 5.81 14.97 7.57
N GLN A 41 5.09 14.46 6.55
CA GLN A 41 4.80 13.03 6.43
C GLN A 41 6.04 12.20 6.15
N VAL A 42 6.98 12.72 5.36
CA VAL A 42 8.27 12.08 5.12
C VAL A 42 9.11 12.05 6.40
N ALA A 43 9.08 13.10 7.22
CA ALA A 43 9.79 13.13 8.50
C ALA A 43 9.20 12.13 9.52
N LEU A 44 7.88 11.99 9.58
CA LEU A 44 7.20 10.96 10.37
C LEU A 44 7.53 9.55 9.85
N PHE A 45 7.49 9.33 8.54
CA PHE A 45 7.81 8.05 7.92
C PHE A 45 9.28 7.64 8.13
N ALA A 46 10.21 8.60 8.05
CA ALA A 46 11.63 8.37 8.31
C ALA A 46 11.87 8.01 9.79
N ARG A 47 11.14 8.65 10.71
CA ARG A 47 11.20 8.33 12.13
C ARG A 47 10.64 6.93 12.41
N ASP A 48 9.50 6.59 11.83
CA ASP A 48 8.90 5.25 11.95
C ASP A 48 9.84 4.17 11.40
N LEU A 49 10.54 4.42 10.28
CA LEU A 49 11.55 3.53 9.73
C LEU A 49 12.74 3.27 10.68
N VAL A 50 13.18 4.30 11.41
CA VAL A 50 14.28 4.18 12.38
C VAL A 50 13.83 3.41 13.63
N GLU A 51 12.62 3.67 14.11
CA GLU A 51 11.98 2.95 15.22
C GLU A 51 11.79 1.46 14.86
N LEU A 52 11.28 1.19 13.64
CA LEU A 52 11.16 -0.15 13.07
C LEU A 52 12.52 -0.84 12.99
N ARG A 53 13.56 -0.17 12.51
CA ARG A 53 14.90 -0.77 12.38
C ARG A 53 15.52 -1.18 13.72
N ARG A 54 15.33 -0.38 14.78
CA ARG A 54 15.94 -0.66 16.10
C ARG A 54 15.34 -1.89 16.79
N GLY A 55 14.05 -2.17 16.58
CA GLY A 55 13.40 -3.36 17.13
C GLY A 55 13.30 -4.55 16.17
N ALA A 56 13.24 -4.31 14.86
CA ALA A 56 12.94 -5.37 13.89
C ALA A 56 14.15 -6.21 13.50
N VAL A 57 15.39 -5.73 13.62
CA VAL A 57 16.56 -6.51 13.17
C VAL A 57 16.74 -7.78 13.99
N GLY A 58 16.63 -7.72 15.32
CA GLY A 58 16.71 -8.90 16.18
C GLY A 58 15.58 -9.90 15.88
N SER A 59 14.35 -9.40 15.78
CA SER A 59 13.19 -10.21 15.42
C SER A 59 13.31 -10.83 14.02
N LEU A 60 13.89 -10.11 13.06
CA LEU A 60 14.10 -10.59 11.70
C LEU A 60 15.18 -11.67 11.64
N ILE A 61 16.28 -11.53 12.40
CA ILE A 61 17.30 -12.57 12.52
C ILE A 61 16.70 -13.83 13.16
N LEU A 62 15.91 -13.68 14.23
CA LEU A 62 15.26 -14.80 14.89
C LEU A 62 14.24 -15.49 13.97
N LEU A 63 13.43 -14.72 13.25
CA LEU A 63 12.46 -15.23 12.29
C LEU A 63 13.15 -15.97 11.14
N THR A 64 14.16 -15.37 10.54
CA THR A 64 14.91 -15.99 9.42
C THR A 64 15.63 -17.25 9.88
N THR A 65 16.27 -17.23 11.04
CA THR A 65 16.92 -18.42 11.63
C THR A 65 15.89 -19.51 11.89
N GLY A 66 14.73 -19.17 12.47
CA GLY A 66 13.64 -20.10 12.71
C GLY A 66 13.10 -20.72 11.42
N VAL A 67 12.91 -19.91 10.36
CA VAL A 67 12.46 -20.40 9.05
C VAL A 67 13.49 -21.33 8.41
N VAL A 68 14.79 -20.97 8.46
CA VAL A 68 15.87 -21.83 7.94
C VAL A 68 15.91 -23.16 8.70
N MET A 69 15.84 -23.13 10.04
CA MET A 69 15.79 -24.34 10.86
C MET A 69 14.55 -25.18 10.57
N ALA A 70 13.38 -24.56 10.42
CA ALA A 70 12.15 -25.26 10.10
C ALA A 70 12.23 -25.94 8.73
N ILE A 71 12.73 -25.26 7.71
CA ILE A 71 12.91 -25.84 6.36
C ILE A 71 13.94 -26.97 6.41
N ALA A 72 15.03 -26.81 7.15
CA ALA A 72 16.08 -27.83 7.27
C ALA A 72 15.63 -29.07 8.06
N SER A 73 14.70 -28.94 9.01
CA SER A 73 14.20 -30.07 9.80
C SER A 73 13.18 -30.93 9.05
N LEU A 74 12.46 -30.37 8.07
CA LEU A 74 11.49 -31.11 7.25
C LEU A 74 12.06 -32.37 6.57
N PRO A 75 13.19 -32.33 5.83
CA PRO A 75 13.74 -33.53 5.20
C PRO A 75 14.20 -34.57 6.22
N VAL A 76 14.76 -34.14 7.36
CA VAL A 76 15.18 -35.03 8.45
C VAL A 76 13.97 -35.74 9.06
N LEU A 77 12.91 -34.98 9.34
CA LEU A 77 11.66 -35.53 9.86
C LEU A 77 11.00 -36.49 8.86
N ALA A 78 10.95 -36.13 7.58
CA ALA A 78 10.41 -36.99 6.52
C ALA A 78 11.20 -38.30 6.37
N ALA A 79 12.53 -38.23 6.45
CA ALA A 79 13.38 -39.43 6.43
C ALA A 79 13.12 -40.33 7.64
N GLY A 80 13.07 -39.74 8.85
CA GLY A 80 12.77 -40.48 10.08
C GLY A 80 11.40 -41.15 10.04
N LEU A 81 10.37 -40.46 9.55
CA LEU A 81 9.04 -41.02 9.36
C LEU A 81 9.02 -42.13 8.31
N GLY A 82 9.75 -41.99 7.20
CA GLY A 82 9.85 -43.04 6.20
C GLY A 82 10.53 -44.31 6.70
N LEU A 83 11.56 -44.16 7.56
CA LEU A 83 12.17 -45.29 8.25
C LEU A 83 11.18 -45.94 9.23
N LEU A 84 10.43 -45.15 10.00
CA LEU A 84 9.43 -45.67 10.93
C LEU A 84 8.28 -46.40 10.22
N VAL A 85 7.85 -45.91 9.06
CA VAL A 85 6.85 -46.58 8.21
C VAL A 85 7.41 -47.89 7.67
N SER A 86 8.67 -47.90 7.24
CA SER A 86 9.35 -49.12 6.76
C SER A 86 9.42 -50.19 7.85
N THR A 87 9.74 -49.83 9.09
CA THR A 87 9.83 -50.79 10.20
C THR A 87 8.46 -51.30 10.65
N MET A 88 7.44 -50.44 10.71
CA MET A 88 6.09 -50.81 11.18
C MET A 88 5.33 -51.71 10.19
N LEU A 89 5.60 -51.57 8.90
CA LEU A 89 4.91 -52.31 7.83
C LEU A 89 5.77 -53.43 7.24
N GLU A 90 6.96 -53.69 7.81
CA GLU A 90 7.96 -54.64 7.28
C GLU A 90 8.29 -54.41 5.80
N LEU A 91 8.20 -53.16 5.36
CA LEU A 91 8.45 -52.75 4.00
C LEU A 91 9.95 -52.49 3.79
N PRO A 92 10.47 -52.66 2.57
CA PRO A 92 11.81 -52.22 2.26
C PRO A 92 11.93 -50.70 2.43
N ILE A 93 13.10 -50.23 2.89
CA ILE A 93 13.35 -48.83 3.27
C ILE A 93 12.93 -47.83 2.17
N TRP A 94 13.21 -48.16 0.91
CA TRP A 94 12.85 -47.31 -0.23
C TRP A 94 11.33 -47.10 -0.35
N ALA A 95 10.52 -48.11 -0.03
CA ALA A 95 9.07 -48.02 -0.10
C ALA A 95 8.52 -47.12 1.03
N GLY A 96 9.05 -47.26 2.24
CA GLY A 96 8.69 -46.39 3.36
C GLY A 96 8.99 -44.92 3.08
N LEU A 97 10.19 -44.62 2.56
CA LEU A 97 10.58 -43.25 2.19
C LEU A 97 9.70 -42.67 1.07
N LEU A 98 9.36 -43.46 0.04
CA LEU A 98 8.49 -43.01 -1.05
C LEU A 98 7.08 -42.70 -0.55
N ILE A 99 6.48 -43.58 0.25
CA ILE A 99 5.14 -43.38 0.81
C ILE A 99 5.11 -42.08 1.63
N THR A 100 6.06 -41.90 2.54
CA THR A 100 6.13 -40.69 3.37
C THR A 100 6.35 -39.43 2.52
N SER A 101 7.20 -39.49 1.49
CA SER A 101 7.44 -38.36 0.59
C SER A 101 6.19 -37.94 -0.19
N VAL A 102 5.41 -38.91 -0.68
CA VAL A 102 4.16 -38.63 -1.39
C VAL A 102 3.12 -38.03 -0.44
N VAL A 103 2.95 -38.62 0.74
CA VAL A 103 1.91 -38.21 1.70
C VAL A 103 2.19 -36.87 2.35
N LEU A 104 3.44 -36.59 2.74
CA LEU A 104 3.81 -35.35 3.44
C LEU A 104 4.37 -34.26 2.52
N GLY A 105 4.92 -34.63 1.37
CA GLY A 105 5.52 -33.69 0.42
C GLY A 105 4.59 -33.37 -0.73
N VAL A 106 4.33 -34.36 -1.58
CA VAL A 106 3.66 -34.14 -2.88
C VAL A 106 2.21 -33.72 -2.71
N ILE A 107 1.42 -34.44 -1.92
CA ILE A 107 -0.02 -34.15 -1.73
C ILE A 107 -0.23 -32.76 -1.13
N PRO A 108 0.41 -32.37 -0.01
CA PRO A 108 0.22 -31.05 0.57
C PRO A 108 0.72 -29.94 -0.34
N ALA A 109 1.86 -30.14 -1.02
CA ALA A 109 2.38 -29.16 -1.98
C ALA A 109 1.38 -28.93 -3.13
N ALA A 110 0.81 -29.99 -3.70
CA ALA A 110 -0.19 -29.88 -4.76
C ALA A 110 -1.45 -29.12 -4.29
N VAL A 111 -1.91 -29.35 -3.06
CA VAL A 111 -3.04 -28.62 -2.47
C VAL A 111 -2.71 -27.14 -2.29
N ILE A 112 -1.56 -26.81 -1.70
CA ILE A 112 -1.13 -25.43 -1.46
C ILE A 112 -0.99 -24.67 -2.78
N VAL A 113 -0.32 -25.27 -3.78
CA VAL A 113 -0.18 -24.67 -5.11
C VAL A 113 -1.54 -24.46 -5.75
N SER A 114 -2.44 -25.44 -5.69
CA SER A 114 -3.79 -25.32 -6.28
C SER A 114 -4.62 -24.21 -5.63
N VAL A 115 -4.60 -24.12 -4.30
CA VAL A 115 -5.32 -23.08 -3.54
C VAL A 115 -4.68 -21.70 -3.78
N GLY A 116 -3.36 -21.61 -3.72
CA GLY A 116 -2.60 -20.38 -3.96
C GLY A 116 -2.82 -19.85 -5.38
N TRP A 117 -2.79 -20.73 -6.38
CA TRP A 117 -3.11 -20.40 -7.76
C TRP A 117 -4.53 -19.84 -7.88
N ARG A 118 -5.53 -20.55 -7.35
CA ARG A 118 -6.93 -20.04 -7.37
C ARG A 118 -7.08 -18.69 -6.67
N SER A 119 -6.39 -18.48 -5.56
CA SER A 119 -6.40 -17.20 -4.83
C SER A 119 -5.78 -16.07 -5.66
N LEU A 120 -4.63 -16.33 -6.29
CA LEU A 120 -3.94 -15.36 -7.14
C LEU A 120 -4.80 -14.92 -8.32
N PHE A 121 -5.41 -15.86 -9.03
CA PHE A 121 -6.27 -15.56 -10.18
C PHE A 121 -7.59 -14.88 -9.81
N ARG A 122 -8.15 -15.18 -8.62
CA ARG A 122 -9.29 -14.42 -8.09
C ARG A 122 -8.94 -12.95 -7.83
N ASN A 123 -7.74 -12.69 -7.34
CA ASN A 123 -7.30 -11.33 -6.99
C ASN A 123 -6.80 -10.54 -8.20
N LEU A 124 -6.35 -11.20 -9.28
CA LEU A 124 -5.99 -10.55 -10.54
C LEU A 124 -7.19 -9.84 -11.20
N ALA A 125 -8.41 -10.39 -11.07
CA ALA A 125 -9.62 -9.70 -11.51
C ALA A 125 -9.87 -8.39 -10.73
N THR A 126 -9.44 -8.33 -9.47
CA THR A 126 -9.50 -7.11 -8.64
C THR A 126 -8.40 -6.12 -9.04
N LEU A 127 -7.21 -6.62 -9.39
CA LEU A 127 -6.09 -5.80 -9.85
C LEU A 127 -6.40 -5.09 -11.17
N ASP A 128 -7.15 -5.70 -12.09
CA ASP A 128 -7.60 -5.04 -13.33
C ASP A 128 -8.49 -3.82 -13.02
N ARG A 129 -9.35 -3.92 -12.00
CA ARG A 129 -10.19 -2.80 -11.54
C ARG A 129 -9.34 -1.70 -10.91
N SER A 130 -8.39 -2.05 -10.03
CA SER A 130 -7.47 -1.08 -9.41
C SER A 130 -6.53 -0.42 -10.42
N ALA A 131 -6.06 -1.16 -11.44
CA ALA A 131 -5.26 -0.62 -12.53
C ALA A 131 -6.06 0.37 -13.40
N GLY A 132 -7.35 0.09 -13.61
CA GLY A 132 -8.28 1.01 -14.26
C GLY A 132 -8.44 2.33 -13.50
N GLU A 133 -8.55 2.29 -12.17
CA GLU A 133 -8.64 3.49 -11.33
C GLU A 133 -7.33 4.26 -11.26
N MET A 134 -6.19 3.57 -11.17
CA MET A 134 -4.86 4.20 -11.20
C MET A 134 -4.61 4.92 -12.54
N ARG A 135 -5.01 4.33 -13.68
CA ARG A 135 -4.95 4.99 -14.99
C ARG A 135 -5.86 6.22 -15.06
N LYS A 136 -7.06 6.18 -14.47
CA LYS A 136 -7.96 7.34 -14.36
C LYS A 136 -7.36 8.44 -13.49
N ASN A 137 -6.76 8.09 -12.36
CA ASN A 137 -6.10 9.03 -11.45
C ASN A 137 -4.90 9.71 -12.13
N VAL A 138 -4.07 8.96 -12.85
CA VAL A 138 -2.95 9.51 -13.63
C VAL A 138 -3.44 10.39 -14.79
N ALA A 139 -4.53 10.02 -15.47
CA ALA A 139 -5.13 10.84 -16.53
C ALA A 139 -5.76 12.14 -15.99
N TRP A 140 -6.40 12.09 -14.82
CA TRP A 140 -6.88 13.28 -14.12
C TRP A 140 -5.71 14.19 -13.72
N LEU A 141 -4.65 13.62 -13.15
CA LEU A 141 -3.45 14.36 -12.74
C LEU A 141 -2.75 15.02 -13.94
N ARG A 142 -2.61 14.29 -15.07
CA ARG A 142 -2.07 14.84 -16.32
C ARG A 142 -2.92 15.97 -16.90
N ARG A 143 -4.25 15.91 -16.80
CA ARG A 143 -5.13 17.01 -17.23
C ARG A 143 -5.01 18.22 -16.30
N ARG A 144 -4.85 17.99 -15.00
CA ARG A 144 -4.66 19.06 -14.01
C ARG A 144 -3.30 19.77 -14.16
N LEU A 145 -2.26 19.03 -14.54
CA LEU A 145 -0.90 19.55 -14.75
C LEU A 145 -0.64 20.06 -16.17
N GLY A 146 -1.22 19.43 -17.19
CA GLY A 146 -1.06 19.79 -18.61
C GLY A 146 -2.02 20.88 -19.10
N GLY A 147 -3.10 21.16 -18.36
CA GLY A 147 -4.11 22.17 -18.70
C GLY A 147 -3.68 23.63 -18.53
N ARG A 148 -2.40 23.92 -18.29
CA ARG A 148 -1.86 25.28 -18.15
C ARG A 148 -0.72 25.55 -19.14
N SER A 149 -0.92 25.19 -20.41
CA SER A 149 -0.11 25.66 -21.53
C SER A 149 -1.00 25.78 -22.78
N GLY A 150 -1.70 26.90 -22.90
CA GLY A 150 -2.66 27.13 -23.99
C GLY A 150 -3.55 28.33 -23.72
N GLY A 151 -2.93 29.50 -23.58
CA GLY A 151 -3.63 30.76 -23.39
C GLY A 151 -2.68 31.92 -23.66
N ARG A 152 -2.30 32.06 -24.94
CA ARG A 152 -2.00 33.36 -25.54
C ARG A 152 -3.23 33.77 -26.33
#